data_AF-A0A7V5U3L9-F1
#
_entry.id   AF-A0A7V5U3L9-F1
#
_cell.length_a   1.000
_cell.length_b   1.000
_cell.length_c   1.000
_cell.angle_alpha   90.00
_cell.angle_beta   90.00
_cell.angle_gamma   90.00
#
_symmetry.space_group_name_H-M   'P 1'
#
loop_
_entity.id
_entity.type
_entity.pdbx_description
1 polymer ?
#
loop_
_entity_poly.entity_id
_entity_poly.type
_entity_poly.pdbx_seq_one_letter_code
_entity_poly.pdbx_strand_id
1 'polypeptide(L)' 'EKEPLFALIREEGVKRELPLIVYTIKAFAEGEVKLEGKQLYDARGKPLPGPYDLTERIEKHLATGKW' A
#
# COMPACT_ATOMS: atom_id res chain seq x y z
N GLU A 1 27.45 16.71 -10.73
CA GLU A 1 27.58 15.39 -10.07
C GLU A 1 26.23 14.71 -10.14
N LYS A 2 26.14 13.44 -10.57
CA LYS A 2 24.89 12.67 -10.47
C LYS A 2 24.94 11.95 -9.13
N GLU A 3 23.83 11.94 -8.41
CA GLU A 3 23.68 11.29 -7.11
C GLU A 3 23.16 9.85 -7.29
N PRO A 4 24.02 8.84 -7.60
CA PRO A 4 23.57 7.52 -8.04
C PRO A 4 22.78 6.77 -6.98
N LEU A 5 23.17 6.89 -5.70
CA LEU A 5 22.45 6.26 -4.59
C LEU A 5 21.03 6.83 -4.48
N PHE A 6 20.89 8.16 -4.49
CA PHE A 6 19.57 8.78 -4.41
C PHE A 6 18.73 8.53 -5.67
N ALA A 7 19.35 8.36 -6.84
CA ALA A 7 18.64 7.94 -8.04
C ALA A 7 18.06 6.52 -7.87
N LEU A 8 18.86 5.58 -7.38
CA LEU A 8 18.42 4.20 -7.14
C LEU A 8 17.33 4.13 -6.07
N ILE A 9 17.46 4.88 -4.97
CA ILE A 9 16.43 4.96 -3.93
C ILE A 9 15.09 5.43 -4.51
N ARG A 10 15.09 6.42 -5.41
CA ARG A 10 13.87 6.91 -6.06
C ARG A 10 13.28 5.87 -7.01
N GLU A 11 14.12 5.19 -7.77
CA GLU A 11 13.68 4.10 -8.65
C GLU A 11 12.98 2.99 -7.85
N GLU A 12 13.58 2.58 -6.74
CA GLU A 12 13.00 1.57 -5.83
C GLU A 12 11.76 2.06 -5.09
N GLY A 13 11.66 3.35 -4.78
CA GLY A 13 10.46 3.98 -4.23
C GLY A 13 9.30 3.95 -5.20
N VAL A 14 9.52 4.39 -6.45
CA VAL A 14 8.49 4.45 -7.49
C VAL A 14 7.91 3.06 -7.79
N LYS A 15 8.73 2.00 -7.77
CA LYS A 15 8.27 0.61 -7.92
C LYS A 15 7.17 0.25 -6.90
N ARG A 16 7.20 0.82 -5.69
CA ARG A 16 6.24 0.54 -4.60
C ARG A 16 5.08 1.53 -4.54
N GLU A 17 5.26 2.76 -5.02
CA GLU A 17 4.23 3.81 -4.96
C GLU A 17 2.97 3.45 -5.76
N LEU A 18 3.11 3.02 -7.02
CA LEU A 18 1.96 2.68 -7.86
C LEU A 18 1.15 1.50 -7.29
N PRO A 19 1.76 0.36 -6.91
CA PRO A 19 1.04 -0.73 -6.26
C PRO A 19 0.36 -0.31 -4.95
N LEU A 20 1.02 0.51 -4.13
CA LEU A 20 0.45 0.99 -2.87
C LEU A 20 -0.84 1.78 -3.11
N ILE A 21 -0.86 2.69 -4.10
CA ILE A 21 -2.06 3.47 -4.44
C ILE A 21 -3.19 2.55 -4.87
N VAL A 22 -2.93 1.64 -5.81
CA VAL A 22 -3.96 0.75 -6.36
C VAL A 22 -4.49 -0.20 -5.30
N TYR A 23 -3.63 -0.83 -4.49
CA TYR A 23 -4.07 -1.73 -3.43
C TYR A 23 -4.77 -1.03 -2.29
N THR A 24 -4.40 0.23 -1.99
CA THR A 24 -5.17 1.05 -1.05
C THR A 24 -6.60 1.25 -1.55
N ILE A 25 -6.77 1.67 -2.82
CA ILE A 25 -8.09 1.86 -3.41
C ILE A 25 -8.88 0.54 -3.42
N LYS A 26 -8.22 -0.56 -3.80
CA LYS A 26 -8.83 -1.89 -3.83
C LYS A 26 -9.30 -2.36 -2.45
N ALA A 27 -8.49 -2.17 -1.41
CA ALA A 27 -8.85 -2.53 -0.04
C ALA A 27 -10.11 -1.79 0.45
N PHE A 28 -10.28 -0.52 0.07
CA PHE A 28 -11.51 0.23 0.35
C PHE A 28 -12.69 -0.23 -0.51
N ALA A 29 -12.48 -0.43 -1.82
CA ALA A 29 -13.53 -0.84 -2.75
C ALA A 29 -14.09 -2.24 -2.44
N GLU A 30 -13.22 -3.17 -2.00
CA GLU A 30 -13.58 -4.55 -1.63
C GLU A 30 -14.10 -4.65 -0.19
N GLY A 31 -14.10 -3.55 0.57
CA GLY A 31 -14.57 -3.53 1.96
C GLY A 31 -13.66 -4.24 2.95
N GLU A 32 -12.40 -4.52 2.57
CA GLU A 32 -11.37 -5.04 3.48
C GLU A 32 -11.10 -4.05 4.62
N VAL A 33 -11.14 -2.76 4.29
CA VAL A 33 -10.94 -1.63 5.21
C VAL A 33 -12.02 -0.58 4.98
N LYS A 34 -12.46 0.08 6.05
CA LYS A 34 -13.35 1.25 6.01
C LYS A 34 -12.72 2.42 6.74
N LEU A 35 -13.02 3.63 6.30
CA LEU A 35 -12.63 4.87 6.97
C LEU A 35 -13.88 5.64 7.35
N GLU A 36 -14.09 5.85 8.65
CA GLU A 36 -15.16 6.70 9.16
C GLU A 36 -14.54 7.85 9.96
N GLY A 37 -14.75 9.08 9.49
CA GLY A 37 -14.03 10.25 10.01
C GLY A 37 -12.52 10.11 9.82
N LYS A 38 -11.79 9.88 10.91
CA LYS A 38 -10.33 9.65 10.92
C LYS A 38 -9.94 8.28 11.49
N GLN A 39 -10.93 7.40 11.71
CA GLN A 39 -10.72 6.07 12.28
C GLN A 39 -10.88 5.00 11.19
N LEU A 40 -9.93 4.07 11.13
CA LEU A 40 -10.01 2.91 10.25
C LEU A 40 -10.71 1.75 10.96
N TYR A 41 -11.43 0.94 10.20
CA TYR A 41 -12.14 -0.25 10.65
C TYR A 41 -11.83 -1.41 9.70
N ASP A 42 -11.81 -2.63 10.23
CA ASP A 42 -11.70 -3.84 9.43
C ASP A 42 -13.03 -4.21 8.75
N ALA A 43 -13.01 -5.25 7.91
CA ALA A 43 -14.19 -5.77 7.22
C ALA A 43 -15.34 -6.20 8.17
N ARG A 44 -15.06 -6.46 9.45
CA ARG A 44 -16.05 -6.83 10.47
C ARG A 44 -16.58 -5.62 11.24
N GLY A 45 -16.12 -4.42 10.93
CA GLY A 45 -16.49 -3.18 11.63
C GLY A 45 -15.75 -2.98 12.96
N LYS A 46 -14.67 -3.73 13.23
CA LYS A 46 -13.84 -3.49 14.41
C LYS A 46 -12.83 -2.38 14.12
N PRO A 47 -12.64 -1.40 15.01
CA PRO A 47 -11.65 -0.35 14.82
C PRO A 47 -10.24 -0.96 14.76
N LEU A 48 -9.46 -0.54 13.77
CA LEU A 48 -8.06 -0.90 13.65
C LEU A 48 -7.23 -0.10 14.67
N PRO A 49 -6.31 -0.75 15.40
CA PRO A 49 -5.47 -0.10 16.39
C PRO A 49 -4.39 0.82 15.77
N GLY A 50 -4.21 0.74 14.46
CA GLY A 50 -3.21 1.50 13.72
C GLY A 50 -3.45 1.42 12.20
N PRO A 51 -2.45 1.81 11.39
CA PRO A 51 -2.52 1.73 9.93
C PRO A 51 -2.77 0.30 9.44
N TYR A 52 -3.36 0.19 8.26
CA TYR A 52 -3.51 -1.08 7.56
C TYR A 52 -2.27 -1.35 6.71
N ASP A 53 -1.59 -2.46 6.97
CA ASP A 53 -0.32 -2.80 6.32
C ASP A 53 -0.57 -3.55 5.00
N LEU A 54 -0.03 -3.01 3.90
CA LEU A 54 -0.10 -3.57 2.56
C LEU A 54 1.24 -4.16 2.08
N THR A 55 2.28 -4.17 2.93
CA THR A 55 3.65 -4.53 2.55
C THR A 55 3.72 -5.89 1.89
N GLU A 56 3.13 -6.93 2.47
CA GLU A 56 3.14 -8.28 1.90
C GLU A 56 2.46 -8.34 0.52
N ARG A 57 1.36 -7.60 0.34
CA ARG A 57 0.61 -7.55 -0.92
C ARG A 57 1.43 -6.88 -2.02
N ILE A 58 2.13 -5.80 -1.66
CA ILE A 58 3.03 -5.07 -2.57
C ILE A 58 4.24 -5.93 -2.94
N GLU A 59 4.92 -6.55 -1.97
CA GLU A 59 6.10 -7.38 -2.24
C GLU A 59 5.74 -8.59 -3.12
N LYS A 60 4.55 -9.18 -2.92
CA LYS A 60 4.02 -10.23 -3.82
C LYS A 60 3.78 -9.70 -5.24
N HIS A 61 3.24 -8.49 -5.39
CA HIS A 61 3.07 -7.86 -6.69
C HIS A 61 4.42 -7.63 -7.38
N LEU A 62 5.41 -7.10 -6.66
CA LEU A 62 6.76 -6.90 -7.20
C LEU A 62 7.43 -8.21 -7.63
N ALA A 63 7.24 -9.28 -6.86
CA ALA A 63 7.82 -10.58 -7.18
C ALA A 63 7.14 -11.28 -8.37
N THR A 64 5.85 -11.05 -8.60
CA THR A 64 5.06 -11.83 -9.57
C THR A 64 4.56 -11.04 -10.78
N GLY A 65 4.57 -9.71 -10.71
CA GLY A 65 3.95 -8.80 -11.68
C GLY A 65 2.43 -8.88 -11.75
N LYS A 66 1.77 -9.61 -10.84
CA LYS A 66 0.32 -9.84 -10.84
C LYS A 66 -0.39 -8.85 -9.93
N TRP A 67 -1.55 -8.35 -10.37
CA TRP A 67 -2.43 -7.45 -9.63
C TRP A 67 -3.45 -8.19 -8.76
#